data_AF-A0A9E5FZR0-F1
#
_entry.id   AF-A0A9E5FZR0-F1
#
_cell.length_a   1.000
_cell.length_b   1.000
_cell.length_c   1.000
_cell.angle_alpha   90.00
_cell.angle_beta   90.00
_cell.angle_gamma   90.00
#
_symmetry.space_group_name_H-M   'P 1'
#
loop_
_entity.id
_entity.type
_entity.pdbx_description
1 polymer ?
#
loop_
_entity_poly.entity_id
_entity_poly.type
_entity_poly.pdbx_seq_one_letter_code
_entity_poly.pdbx_strand_id
1 'polypeptide(L)'
;ADLDHDGDLDLLFTNATGSGVLWNLGRAGAVEPIAWERREIPGTLTSARATAADLDNDGDLDLLLWSAGGAAAQVWKNDRLWAWSREPALGAFESSGPGAVVVFRRNEDGHPAIATLVDGSGGGTHQAMQLWESSQGTWTPGPRTAVTNAMALWVTDLSGSGHANIVVLENDAPIGPIPTSPIPVIPAPASAALAILDAHGGLVERINGVPAGLELAMIDARGPVGVAPAVTAGGPARWLAPGSGRWPYAALSFRGRIDPSQQMRTNASGIGTRMDARIGGEWVARDALPWRGGGNSQALEPVAVGLGDAASADFVAIDWPDAVTQTELGIAAGARTVVETQRQISSCPVIFAWNGATYQFVTDCLGVGGLGFLAGIERSPSGSLRAVYPPARPWERVAIGGADALAARDGAYQIRLGEPMEEACYLDAARLVAWDVPAGWQVALDERMGVNGAPPTGEACFFRASAQPVTAMVAVGGAHESDQSKAIAERDGKAADFGVTDPRFIGRLGKEAVLTLEFPTALDGHPGDPALLV
;
A
#
# COMPACT_ATOMS: atom_id res chain seq x y z
N ALA A 1 14.33 0.03 0.51
CA ALA A 1 12.94 -0.15 0.09
C ALA A 1 12.49 -1.46 0.72
N ASP A 2 11.21 -1.65 0.91
CA ASP A 2 10.65 -2.94 1.34
C ASP A 2 10.43 -3.76 0.06
N LEU A 3 11.39 -4.61 -0.30
CA LEU A 3 11.41 -5.28 -1.61
C LEU A 3 10.61 -6.59 -1.62
N ASP A 4 10.33 -7.18 -0.48
CA ASP A 4 9.47 -8.38 -0.39
C ASP A 4 8.09 -8.12 0.22
N HIS A 5 7.81 -6.86 0.57
CA HIS A 5 6.54 -6.37 1.11
C HIS A 5 6.19 -7.01 2.46
N ASP A 6 7.18 -7.19 3.32
CA ASP A 6 7.00 -7.74 4.67
C ASP A 6 6.86 -6.65 5.77
N GLY A 7 7.09 -5.38 5.40
CA GLY A 7 7.04 -4.22 6.29
C GLY A 7 8.38 -3.78 6.87
N ASP A 8 9.44 -4.51 6.55
CA ASP A 8 10.81 -4.18 6.86
C ASP A 8 11.53 -3.53 5.69
N LEU A 9 12.48 -2.64 6.01
CA LEU A 9 13.29 -2.03 4.96
C LEU A 9 14.48 -2.92 4.66
N ASP A 10 14.64 -3.25 3.38
CA ASP A 10 15.83 -3.90 2.85
C ASP A 10 16.91 -2.90 2.45
N LEU A 11 18.15 -3.41 2.45
CA LEU A 11 19.32 -2.67 2.02
C LEU A 11 19.85 -3.24 0.71
N LEU A 12 19.69 -2.48 -0.36
CA LEU A 12 20.39 -2.70 -1.62
C LEU A 12 21.78 -2.07 -1.54
N PHE A 13 22.82 -2.86 -1.79
CA PHE A 13 24.19 -2.38 -1.85
C PHE A 13 24.82 -2.68 -3.21
N THR A 14 25.68 -1.78 -3.66
CA THR A 14 26.51 -1.96 -4.83
C THR A 14 27.96 -1.67 -4.46
N ASN A 15 28.88 -2.49 -4.96
CA ASN A 15 30.31 -2.33 -4.69
C ASN A 15 31.14 -2.68 -5.93
N ALA A 16 32.46 -2.49 -5.83
CA ALA A 16 33.39 -2.74 -6.93
C ALA A 16 33.38 -4.21 -7.43
N THR A 17 32.95 -5.16 -6.60
CA THR A 17 32.89 -6.59 -6.88
C THR A 17 31.50 -7.10 -7.28
N GLY A 18 30.46 -6.26 -7.21
CA GLY A 18 29.10 -6.60 -7.63
C GLY A 18 28.00 -5.86 -6.86
N SER A 19 26.75 -6.18 -7.17
CA SER A 19 25.53 -5.71 -6.51
C SER A 19 24.88 -6.84 -5.70
N GLY A 20 24.16 -6.51 -4.63
CA GLY A 20 23.40 -7.48 -3.84
C GLY A 20 22.42 -6.80 -2.87
N VAL A 21 21.51 -7.58 -2.28
CA VAL A 21 20.57 -7.12 -1.25
C VAL A 21 20.92 -7.79 0.07
N LEU A 22 21.01 -6.99 1.14
CA LEU A 22 20.91 -7.48 2.50
C LEU A 22 19.45 -7.36 2.91
N TRP A 23 18.85 -8.53 3.12
CA TRP A 23 17.48 -8.70 3.59
C TRP A 23 17.45 -8.67 5.12
N ASN A 24 16.53 -7.88 5.67
CA ASN A 24 16.22 -7.89 7.10
C ASN A 24 15.28 -9.05 7.43
N LEU A 25 15.75 -10.09 8.13
CA LEU A 25 14.98 -11.30 8.41
C LEU A 25 13.98 -11.19 9.57
N GLY A 26 13.49 -10.01 9.97
CA GLY A 26 12.23 -10.04 10.71
C GLY A 26 11.78 -8.85 11.54
N ARG A 27 10.59 -9.08 12.16
CA ARG A 27 9.98 -8.22 13.20
C ARG A 27 9.15 -8.92 14.30
N ALA A 28 8.94 -8.10 15.34
CA ALA A 28 8.16 -8.22 16.59
C ALA A 28 8.60 -9.30 17.61
N GLY A 29 9.62 -8.96 18.42
CA GLY A 29 10.09 -9.73 19.58
C GLY A 29 11.47 -10.36 19.45
N ALA A 30 12.15 -10.14 18.32
CA ALA A 30 13.41 -10.81 17.98
C ALA A 30 14.60 -10.25 18.78
N VAL A 31 15.38 -11.19 19.30
CA VAL A 31 16.58 -11.01 20.12
C VAL A 31 17.63 -10.19 19.37
N GLU A 32 18.18 -9.16 20.02
CA GLU A 32 19.36 -8.46 19.53
C GLU A 32 20.56 -9.43 19.41
N PRO A 33 21.27 -9.47 18.26
CA PRO A 33 21.15 -8.61 17.08
C PRO A 33 20.20 -9.12 15.98
N ILE A 34 19.64 -8.18 15.20
CA ILE A 34 18.84 -8.45 13.99
C ILE A 34 19.59 -9.38 13.03
N ALA A 35 18.94 -10.45 12.58
CA ALA A 35 19.49 -11.37 11.59
C ALA A 35 19.37 -10.79 10.18
N TRP A 36 20.46 -10.87 9.41
CA TRP A 36 20.49 -10.43 8.01
C TRP A 36 20.81 -11.62 7.11
N GLU A 37 20.12 -11.75 5.99
CA GLU A 37 20.46 -12.71 4.94
C GLU A 37 20.89 -11.95 3.68
N ARG A 38 21.97 -12.41 3.04
CA ARG A 38 22.33 -11.91 1.71
C ARG A 38 21.49 -12.63 0.67
N ARG A 39 20.70 -11.86 -0.09
CA ARG A 39 20.02 -12.32 -1.30
C ARG A 39 20.71 -11.70 -2.52
N GLU A 40 21.01 -12.53 -3.51
CA GLU A 40 21.54 -12.01 -4.77
C GLU A 40 20.38 -11.58 -5.66
N ILE A 41 20.44 -10.34 -6.16
CA ILE A 41 19.60 -9.95 -7.30
C ILE A 41 20.20 -10.66 -8.52
N PRO A 42 19.38 -11.27 -9.39
CA PRO A 42 19.88 -11.80 -10.65
C PRO A 42 20.62 -10.71 -11.44
N GLY A 43 21.74 -11.07 -12.08
CA GLY A 43 22.59 -10.10 -12.79
C GLY A 43 23.41 -9.19 -11.87
N THR A 44 24.71 -9.45 -11.79
CA THR A 44 25.63 -8.61 -11.00
C THR A 44 26.23 -7.53 -11.89
N LEU A 45 26.01 -6.26 -11.52
CA LEU A 45 26.73 -5.13 -12.09
C LEU A 45 27.77 -4.62 -11.09
N THR A 46 29.02 -4.51 -11.54
CA THR A 46 30.11 -3.97 -10.71
C THR A 46 30.03 -2.44 -10.67
N SER A 47 30.28 -1.86 -9.50
CA SER A 47 30.24 -0.40 -9.28
C SER A 47 28.94 0.26 -9.78
N ALA A 48 27.83 -0.46 -9.65
CA ALA A 48 26.54 0.03 -10.09
C ALA A 48 25.99 1.12 -9.17
N ARG A 49 25.05 1.89 -9.69
CA ARG A 49 24.08 2.69 -8.97
C ARG A 49 22.74 1.96 -9.07
N ALA A 50 21.89 2.17 -8.09
CA ALA A 50 20.57 1.57 -8.07
C ALA A 50 19.48 2.59 -7.70
N THR A 51 18.29 2.41 -8.26
CA THR A 51 17.08 3.05 -7.77
C THR A 51 15.93 2.04 -7.78
N ALA A 52 15.01 2.21 -6.83
CA ALA A 52 13.78 1.42 -6.75
C ALA A 52 12.59 2.29 -7.16
N ALA A 53 11.69 1.73 -7.96
CA ALA A 53 10.46 2.39 -8.41
C ALA A 53 9.47 1.36 -8.95
N ASP A 54 8.18 1.67 -8.93
CA ASP A 54 7.13 0.85 -9.52
C ASP A 54 7.02 1.18 -11.03
N LEU A 55 7.57 0.33 -11.90
CA LEU A 55 7.72 0.61 -13.34
C LEU A 55 6.55 0.12 -14.19
N ASP A 56 5.77 -0.83 -13.70
CA ASP A 56 4.57 -1.32 -14.38
C ASP A 56 3.26 -0.98 -13.64
N ASN A 57 3.36 -0.24 -12.54
CA ASN A 57 2.27 0.34 -11.76
C ASN A 57 1.37 -0.73 -11.10
N ASP A 58 1.96 -1.83 -10.64
CA ASP A 58 1.26 -2.92 -9.96
C ASP A 58 1.39 -2.87 -8.42
N GLY A 59 2.14 -1.89 -7.93
CA GLY A 59 2.32 -1.57 -6.52
C GLY A 59 3.53 -2.21 -5.87
N ASP A 60 4.32 -3.04 -6.56
CA ASP A 60 5.63 -3.46 -6.07
C ASP A 60 6.79 -2.62 -6.64
N LEU A 61 7.91 -2.63 -5.91
CA LEU A 61 9.07 -1.81 -6.27
C LEU A 61 10.06 -2.65 -7.08
N ASP A 62 10.21 -2.27 -8.35
CA ASP A 62 11.20 -2.77 -9.29
C ASP A 62 12.57 -2.12 -9.07
N LEU A 63 13.60 -2.68 -9.71
CA LEU A 63 14.97 -2.20 -9.61
C LEU A 63 15.56 -1.82 -10.96
N LEU A 64 16.14 -0.62 -11.02
CA LEU A 64 17.02 -0.20 -12.10
C LEU A 64 18.45 -0.14 -11.58
N LEU A 65 19.36 -0.86 -12.25
CA LEU A 65 20.78 -0.90 -11.96
C LEU A 65 21.55 -0.34 -13.15
N TRP A 66 22.54 0.51 -12.92
CA TRP A 66 23.40 1.01 -14.00
C TRP A 66 24.82 1.30 -13.53
N SER A 67 25.79 1.10 -14.40
CA SER A 67 27.17 1.53 -14.14
C SER A 67 27.27 3.06 -14.24
N ALA A 68 27.99 3.71 -13.33
CA ALA A 68 28.13 5.18 -13.35
C ALA A 68 28.74 5.74 -14.66
N GLY A 69 29.45 4.90 -15.44
CA GLY A 69 30.01 5.25 -16.75
C GLY A 69 29.08 4.98 -17.93
N GLY A 70 27.84 4.50 -17.71
CA GLY A 70 26.89 4.17 -18.77
C GLY A 70 27.23 2.93 -19.60
N ALA A 71 28.23 2.13 -19.22
CA ALA A 71 28.65 0.95 -19.98
C ALA A 71 27.68 -0.24 -19.87
N ALA A 72 26.91 -0.31 -18.78
CA ALA A 72 25.92 -1.36 -18.56
C ALA A 72 24.74 -0.83 -17.75
N ALA A 73 23.54 -1.30 -18.07
CA ALA A 73 22.34 -1.11 -17.27
C ALA A 73 21.44 -2.36 -17.33
N GLN A 74 20.62 -2.52 -16.31
CA GLN A 74 19.73 -3.66 -16.11
C GLN A 74 18.46 -3.20 -15.41
N VAL A 75 17.31 -3.65 -15.89
CA VAL A 75 16.02 -3.44 -15.24
C VAL A 75 15.43 -4.78 -14.83
N TRP A 76 14.99 -4.85 -13.57
CA TRP A 76 14.46 -6.03 -12.93
C TRP A 76 13.09 -5.73 -12.36
N LYS A 77 12.08 -6.43 -12.89
CA LYS A 77 10.75 -6.42 -12.31
C LYS A 77 10.69 -7.33 -11.10
N ASN A 78 9.95 -6.92 -10.08
CA ASN A 78 9.83 -7.63 -8.83
C ASN A 78 8.41 -8.12 -8.61
N ASP A 79 8.04 -9.32 -9.05
CA ASP A 79 6.68 -9.86 -8.84
C ASP A 79 6.45 -10.37 -7.38
N ARG A 80 6.95 -9.60 -6.40
CA ARG A 80 7.01 -9.83 -4.94
C ARG A 80 7.76 -11.08 -4.54
N LEU A 81 7.99 -11.25 -3.24
CA LEU A 81 8.60 -12.45 -2.65
C LEU A 81 9.92 -12.86 -3.35
N TRP A 82 10.71 -11.87 -3.76
CA TRP A 82 11.99 -12.06 -4.46
C TRP A 82 11.87 -12.70 -5.86
N ALA A 83 10.69 -12.62 -6.50
CA ALA A 83 10.46 -13.12 -7.85
C ALA A 83 10.91 -12.09 -8.89
N TRP A 84 12.18 -12.14 -9.26
CA TRP A 84 12.75 -11.20 -10.22
C TRP A 84 12.63 -11.67 -11.67
N SER A 85 12.20 -10.78 -12.56
CA SER A 85 12.20 -11.00 -14.01
C SER A 85 12.82 -9.81 -14.76
N ARG A 86 13.32 -10.03 -15.99
CA ARG A 86 13.79 -8.93 -16.85
C ARG A 86 12.59 -8.25 -17.49
N GLU A 87 12.68 -6.92 -17.67
CA GLU A 87 11.72 -6.16 -18.49
C GLU A 87 12.26 -5.97 -19.93
N PRO A 88 11.84 -6.78 -20.92
CA PRO A 88 12.38 -6.69 -22.27
C PRO A 88 12.04 -5.37 -22.97
N ALA A 89 10.92 -4.72 -22.62
CA ALA A 89 10.52 -3.43 -23.19
C ALA A 89 11.52 -2.32 -22.85
N LEU A 90 12.29 -2.47 -21.76
CA LEU A 90 13.34 -1.54 -21.36
C LEU A 90 14.73 -1.89 -21.91
N GLY A 91 14.86 -2.90 -22.79
CA GLY A 91 16.16 -3.24 -23.39
C GLY A 91 16.83 -2.09 -24.17
N ALA A 92 16.02 -1.21 -24.78
CA ALA A 92 16.52 0.01 -25.42
C ALA A 92 17.04 1.03 -24.39
N PHE A 93 16.38 1.15 -23.23
CA PHE A 93 16.86 1.96 -22.12
C PHE A 93 18.18 1.40 -21.56
N GLU A 94 18.27 0.08 -21.36
CA GLU A 94 19.50 -0.57 -20.88
C GLU A 94 20.70 -0.31 -21.80
N SER A 95 20.45 -0.17 -23.10
CA SER A 95 21.46 0.12 -24.12
C SER A 95 21.70 1.62 -24.36
N SER A 96 20.98 2.51 -23.66
CA SER A 96 21.05 3.96 -23.89
C SER A 96 22.29 4.65 -23.27
N GLY A 97 23.03 3.90 -22.46
CA GLY A 97 24.16 4.40 -21.69
C GLY A 97 23.77 5.36 -20.57
N PRO A 98 22.87 4.97 -19.65
CA PRO A 98 22.38 5.86 -18.60
C PRO A 98 23.49 6.19 -17.58
N GLY A 99 23.64 7.47 -17.26
CA GLY A 99 24.59 7.98 -16.27
C GLY A 99 23.94 8.35 -14.94
N ALA A 100 22.75 8.93 -15.00
CA ALA A 100 21.94 9.33 -13.86
C ALA A 100 20.47 9.05 -14.22
N VAL A 101 19.67 8.53 -13.29
CA VAL A 101 18.32 8.03 -13.55
C VAL A 101 17.38 8.46 -12.44
N VAL A 102 16.25 9.08 -12.80
CA VAL A 102 15.12 9.33 -11.89
C VAL A 102 13.86 8.76 -12.51
N VAL A 103 13.08 8.03 -11.71
CA VAL A 103 11.74 7.58 -12.07
C VAL A 103 10.74 8.48 -11.37
N PHE A 104 9.67 8.87 -12.07
CA PHE A 104 8.61 9.71 -11.53
C PHE A 104 7.27 9.37 -12.18
N ARG A 105 6.15 9.61 -11.48
CA ARG A 105 4.81 9.48 -12.07
C ARG A 105 4.37 10.76 -12.77
N ARG A 106 3.74 10.58 -13.92
CA ARG A 106 3.15 11.65 -14.72
C ARG A 106 1.83 12.12 -14.13
N ASN A 107 1.58 13.43 -14.18
CA ASN A 107 0.32 13.98 -13.69
C ASN A 107 -0.86 13.63 -14.61
N GLU A 108 -0.59 13.42 -15.90
CA GLU A 108 -1.61 13.23 -16.95
C GLU A 108 -2.36 11.92 -16.79
N ASP A 109 -1.66 10.86 -16.38
CA ASP A 109 -2.19 9.50 -16.34
C ASP A 109 -1.69 8.65 -15.16
N GLY A 110 -0.81 9.17 -14.32
CA GLY A 110 -0.22 8.44 -13.19
C GLY A 110 0.80 7.38 -13.61
N HIS A 111 1.09 7.21 -14.91
CA HIS A 111 2.05 6.21 -15.37
C HIS A 111 3.50 6.65 -15.10
N PRO A 112 4.42 5.70 -14.87
CA PRO A 112 5.81 6.01 -14.62
C PRO A 112 6.53 6.49 -15.89
N ALA A 113 7.47 7.41 -15.68
CA ALA A 113 8.40 7.91 -16.67
C ALA A 113 9.82 7.92 -16.08
N ILE A 114 10.83 7.79 -16.95
CA ILE A 114 12.24 7.77 -16.58
C ILE A 114 12.95 8.94 -17.25
N ALA A 115 13.50 9.86 -16.45
CA ALA A 115 14.44 10.86 -16.92
C ALA A 115 15.88 10.35 -16.72
N THR A 116 16.68 10.35 -17.78
CA THR A 116 18.06 9.85 -17.71
C THR A 116 19.06 10.75 -18.44
N LEU A 117 20.28 10.83 -17.92
CA LEU A 117 21.42 11.45 -18.63
C LEU A 117 22.13 10.40 -19.49
N VAL A 118 22.40 10.75 -20.76
CA VAL A 118 22.99 9.85 -21.77
C VAL A 118 24.06 10.59 -22.59
N ASP A 119 24.65 9.91 -23.58
CA ASP A 119 25.70 10.44 -24.47
C ASP A 119 26.95 10.96 -23.71
N GLY A 120 27.45 10.14 -22.77
CA GLY A 120 28.65 10.42 -21.99
C GLY A 120 29.20 9.15 -21.33
N SER A 121 30.41 9.19 -20.80
CA SER A 121 31.12 8.04 -20.23
C SER A 121 31.29 8.11 -18.70
N GLY A 122 30.39 8.84 -18.02
CA GLY A 122 30.38 9.06 -16.57
C GLY A 122 31.07 10.35 -16.13
N GLY A 123 30.98 10.68 -14.84
CA GLY A 123 31.73 11.80 -14.23
C GLY A 123 31.33 13.20 -14.70
N GLY A 124 30.11 13.42 -15.17
CA GLY A 124 29.69 14.76 -15.64
C GLY A 124 30.04 15.03 -17.11
N THR A 125 30.05 14.02 -17.97
CA THR A 125 30.34 14.15 -19.41
C THR A 125 29.10 14.01 -20.30
N HIS A 126 27.92 13.81 -19.72
CA HIS A 126 26.68 13.54 -20.47
C HIS A 126 26.21 14.78 -21.23
N GLN A 127 25.81 14.58 -22.50
CA GLN A 127 25.45 15.67 -23.42
C GLN A 127 23.95 15.69 -23.77
N ALA A 128 23.17 14.75 -23.26
CA ALA A 128 21.72 14.72 -23.45
C ALA A 128 20.98 14.23 -22.20
N MET A 129 19.82 14.82 -21.96
CA MET A 129 18.76 14.26 -21.11
C MET A 129 17.77 13.55 -22.03
N GLN A 130 17.42 12.31 -21.73
CA GLN A 130 16.43 11.53 -22.47
C GLN A 130 15.30 11.11 -21.55
N LEU A 131 14.06 11.32 -22.00
CA LEU A 131 12.85 10.83 -21.35
C LEU A 131 12.48 9.46 -21.89
N TRP A 132 11.95 8.58 -21.04
CA TRP A 132 11.31 7.33 -21.42
C TRP A 132 9.95 7.29 -20.75
N GLU A 133 8.92 6.91 -21.50
CA GLU A 133 7.56 6.92 -21.00
C GLU A 133 6.92 5.54 -21.15
N SER A 134 6.19 5.12 -20.13
CA SER A 134 5.34 3.95 -20.17
C SER A 134 3.93 4.34 -20.61
N SER A 135 3.33 3.53 -21.48
CA SER A 135 1.90 3.57 -21.79
C SER A 135 1.41 2.15 -22.04
N GLN A 136 0.40 1.70 -21.29
CA GLN A 136 -0.18 0.35 -21.40
C GLN A 136 0.88 -0.78 -21.34
N GLY A 137 1.87 -0.64 -20.46
CA GLY A 137 2.95 -1.62 -20.29
C GLY A 137 4.03 -1.62 -21.38
N THR A 138 3.98 -0.66 -22.31
CA THR A 138 5.03 -0.48 -23.32
C THR A 138 5.86 0.75 -23.01
N TRP A 139 7.19 0.58 -22.98
CA TRP A 139 8.15 1.66 -22.80
C TRP A 139 8.61 2.22 -24.14
N THR A 140 8.58 3.55 -24.28
CA THR A 140 9.03 4.24 -25.49
C THR A 140 10.05 5.34 -25.18
N PRO A 141 11.11 5.49 -26.00
CA PRO A 141 12.02 6.61 -25.87
C PRO A 141 11.32 7.89 -26.32
N GLY A 142 11.26 8.87 -25.42
CA GLY A 142 10.78 10.22 -25.67
C GLY A 142 11.88 11.15 -26.19
N PRO A 143 11.69 12.48 -26.09
CA PRO A 143 12.62 13.46 -26.62
C PRO A 143 13.99 13.40 -25.95
N ARG A 144 15.00 13.76 -26.74
CA ARG A 144 16.38 13.98 -26.28
C ARG A 144 16.66 15.47 -26.27
N THR A 145 16.95 16.00 -25.09
CA THR A 145 17.22 17.43 -24.90
C THR A 145 18.69 17.63 -24.64
N ALA A 146 19.31 18.48 -25.45
CA ALA A 146 20.73 18.77 -25.35
C ALA A 146 21.06 19.44 -24.01
N VAL A 147 22.02 18.88 -23.30
CA VAL A 147 22.61 19.42 -22.06
C VAL A 147 24.13 19.41 -22.18
N THR A 148 24.83 20.13 -21.31
CA THR A 148 26.29 20.26 -21.39
C THR A 148 26.97 19.71 -20.15
N ASN A 149 27.83 18.69 -20.32
CA ASN A 149 28.62 18.09 -19.24
C ASN A 149 27.77 17.81 -17.98
N ALA A 150 26.59 17.23 -18.21
CA ALA A 150 25.59 17.06 -17.18
C ALA A 150 26.04 15.99 -16.17
N MET A 151 25.91 16.31 -14.88
CA MET A 151 26.39 15.46 -13.79
C MET A 151 25.26 14.86 -12.96
N ALA A 152 24.20 15.62 -12.75
CA ALA A 152 23.08 15.25 -11.90
C ALA A 152 21.77 15.72 -12.52
N LEU A 153 20.70 15.00 -12.20
CA LEU A 153 19.36 15.36 -12.59
C LEU A 153 18.41 15.18 -11.40
N TRP A 154 17.34 15.97 -11.35
CA TRP A 154 16.28 15.90 -10.34
C TRP A 154 14.93 16.03 -11.03
N VAL A 155 13.88 15.47 -10.44
CA VAL A 155 12.50 15.69 -10.87
C VAL A 155 11.69 16.24 -9.70
N THR A 156 11.32 17.51 -9.75
CA THR A 156 10.60 18.16 -8.65
C THR A 156 9.81 19.36 -9.15
N ASP A 157 8.73 19.73 -8.46
CA ASP A 157 8.03 20.98 -8.73
C ASP A 157 8.79 22.16 -8.13
N LEU A 158 9.56 22.86 -8.97
CA LEU A 158 10.36 24.01 -8.53
C LEU A 158 9.52 25.26 -8.21
N SER A 159 8.30 25.30 -8.73
CA SER A 159 7.45 26.51 -8.75
C SER A 159 6.32 26.49 -7.72
N GLY A 160 5.92 25.30 -7.27
CA GLY A 160 4.74 25.08 -6.44
C GLY A 160 3.46 24.98 -7.27
N SER A 161 3.55 24.85 -8.60
CA SER A 161 2.39 24.81 -9.50
C SER A 161 1.63 23.48 -9.48
N GLY A 162 2.23 22.41 -8.97
CA GLY A 162 1.73 21.04 -9.12
C GLY A 162 2.38 20.28 -10.28
N HIS A 163 3.05 20.96 -11.22
CA HIS A 163 3.76 20.31 -12.33
C HIS A 163 5.23 20.06 -11.99
N ALA A 164 5.72 18.86 -12.29
CA ALA A 164 7.12 18.53 -12.09
C ALA A 164 8.02 19.19 -13.14
N ASN A 165 9.22 19.56 -12.74
CA ASN A 165 10.29 19.99 -13.63
C ASN A 165 11.42 18.97 -13.59
N ILE A 166 12.00 18.67 -14.75
CA ILE A 166 13.26 17.95 -14.84
C ILE A 166 14.38 18.99 -14.75
N VAL A 167 15.22 18.91 -13.73
CA VAL A 167 16.29 19.86 -13.46
C VAL A 167 17.61 19.15 -13.70
N VAL A 168 18.49 19.73 -14.52
CA VAL A 168 19.80 19.15 -14.85
C VAL A 168 20.91 20.12 -14.45
N LEU A 169 21.90 19.63 -13.69
CA LEU A 169 23.11 20.38 -13.38
C LEU A 169 24.14 20.20 -14.51
N GLU A 170 24.36 21.29 -15.24
CA GLU A 170 25.32 21.44 -16.33
C GLU A 170 26.63 22.06 -15.82
N ASN A 171 27.76 21.67 -16.41
CA ASN A 171 29.08 22.24 -16.08
C ASN A 171 29.77 22.80 -17.32
N ASP A 172 30.54 23.87 -17.16
CA ASP A 172 31.33 24.46 -18.25
C ASP A 172 32.47 23.57 -18.74
N ALA A 173 32.97 22.67 -17.89
CA ALA A 173 33.96 21.67 -18.22
C ALA A 173 33.59 20.29 -17.63
N PRO A 174 33.99 19.18 -18.27
CA PRO A 174 33.94 17.86 -17.66
C PRO A 174 34.72 17.83 -16.35
N ILE A 175 34.14 17.22 -15.32
CA ILE A 175 34.88 16.91 -14.10
C ILE A 175 35.70 15.66 -14.41
N GLY A 176 37.03 15.77 -14.30
CA GLY A 176 37.92 14.62 -14.48
C GLY A 176 37.54 13.46 -13.54
N PRO A 177 37.98 12.21 -13.83
CA PRO A 177 37.67 11.07 -12.99
C PRO A 177 38.03 11.38 -11.54
N ILE A 178 37.03 11.24 -10.67
CA ILE A 178 37.19 11.47 -9.23
C ILE A 178 38.17 10.39 -8.72
N PRO A 179 39.37 10.76 -8.20
CA PRO A 179 40.26 9.76 -7.65
C PRO A 179 39.57 9.05 -6.49
N THR A 180 39.80 7.75 -6.34
CA THR A 180 39.19 6.82 -5.37
C THR A 180 39.55 7.11 -3.90
N SER A 181 39.83 8.37 -3.56
CA SER A 181 40.11 8.81 -2.20
C SER A 181 38.81 8.90 -1.38
N PRO A 182 38.84 8.54 -0.08
CA PRO A 182 37.63 8.48 0.75
C PRO A 182 36.91 9.82 0.98
N ILE A 183 37.52 10.95 0.61
CA ILE A 183 36.85 12.25 0.51
C ILE A 183 37.32 12.93 -0.78
N PRO A 184 36.47 12.97 -1.83
CA PRO A 184 36.83 13.64 -3.06
C PRO A 184 36.94 15.15 -2.86
N VAL A 185 38.13 15.71 -3.11
CA VAL A 185 38.24 17.13 -3.44
C VAL A 185 37.88 17.23 -4.92
N ILE A 186 36.61 17.50 -5.22
CA ILE A 186 36.18 17.83 -6.58
C ILE A 186 36.83 19.19 -6.91
N PRO A 187 37.72 19.30 -7.91
CA PRO A 187 38.07 20.62 -8.42
C PRO A 187 36.78 21.17 -9.03
N ALA A 188 36.14 22.07 -8.29
CA ALA A 188 34.88 22.67 -8.70
C ALA A 188 35.05 23.26 -10.12
N PRO A 189 34.20 22.92 -11.10
CA PRO A 189 34.16 23.64 -12.37
C PRO A 189 34.03 25.15 -12.10
N ALA A 190 34.65 25.96 -12.95
CA ALA A 190 34.75 27.40 -12.75
C ALA A 190 33.36 28.08 -12.77
N SER A 191 32.38 27.46 -13.44
CA SER A 191 30.97 27.85 -13.47
C SER A 191 30.04 26.67 -13.78
N ALA A 192 28.86 26.65 -13.18
CA ALA A 192 27.81 25.68 -13.45
C ALA A 192 26.50 26.37 -13.85
N ALA A 193 25.60 25.61 -14.48
CA ALA A 193 24.26 26.06 -14.86
C ALA A 193 23.20 25.02 -14.47
N LEU A 194 21.95 25.48 -14.32
CA LEU A 194 20.79 24.59 -14.26
C LEU A 194 20.00 24.72 -15.55
N ALA A 195 19.83 23.61 -16.27
CA ALA A 195 18.79 23.50 -17.28
C ALA A 195 17.50 23.03 -16.60
N ILE A 196 16.44 23.83 -16.74
CA ILE A 196 15.10 23.53 -16.23
C ILE A 196 14.25 23.14 -17.42
N LEU A 197 13.74 21.92 -17.38
CA LEU A 197 12.89 21.34 -18.41
C LEU A 197 11.50 21.08 -17.81
N ASP A 198 10.47 21.08 -18.64
CA ASP A 198 9.15 20.57 -18.27
C ASP A 198 9.19 19.03 -18.07
N ALA A 199 8.09 18.47 -17.56
CA ALA A 199 7.97 17.02 -17.32
C ALA A 199 8.09 16.17 -18.59
N HIS A 200 7.90 16.76 -19.78
CA HIS A 200 8.03 16.11 -21.08
C HIS A 200 9.42 16.30 -21.71
N GLY A 201 10.36 16.94 -20.99
CA GLY A 201 11.72 17.17 -21.45
C GLY A 201 11.93 18.42 -22.31
N GLY A 202 10.91 19.26 -22.50
CA GLY A 202 11.06 20.55 -23.18
C GLY A 202 11.88 21.53 -22.34
N LEU A 203 12.92 22.15 -22.91
CA LEU A 203 13.71 23.16 -22.19
C LEU A 203 12.88 24.43 -21.96
N VAL A 204 12.73 24.81 -20.69
CA VAL A 204 12.01 26.02 -20.24
C VAL A 204 12.99 27.17 -20.00
N GLU A 205 14.05 26.92 -19.22
CA GLU A 205 15.00 27.97 -18.81
C GLU A 205 16.40 27.40 -18.58
N ARG A 206 17.43 28.24 -18.76
CA ARG A 206 18.79 27.98 -18.29
C ARG A 206 19.25 29.05 -17.31
N ILE A 207 19.55 28.65 -16.08
CA ILE A 207 20.08 29.52 -15.03
C ILE A 207 21.60 29.35 -14.97
N ASN A 208 22.34 30.36 -15.42
CA ASN A 208 23.80 30.35 -15.42
C ASN A 208 24.38 30.86 -14.09
N GLY A 209 25.61 30.46 -13.79
CA GLY A 209 26.35 30.98 -12.62
C GLY A 209 25.90 30.38 -11.28
N VAL A 210 25.28 29.21 -11.30
CA VAL A 210 24.98 28.47 -10.07
C VAL A 210 26.26 27.88 -9.49
N PRO A 211 26.32 27.62 -8.17
CA PRO A 211 27.48 26.98 -7.57
C PRO A 211 27.74 25.59 -8.16
N ALA A 212 28.99 25.27 -8.44
CA ALA A 212 29.40 23.90 -8.72
C ALA A 212 29.08 22.98 -7.53
N GLY A 213 28.66 21.74 -7.82
CA GLY A 213 28.27 20.77 -6.78
C GLY A 213 26.97 21.14 -6.05
N LEU A 214 26.12 21.96 -6.65
CA LEU A 214 24.79 22.25 -6.13
C LEU A 214 23.95 20.97 -6.04
N GLU A 215 23.32 20.78 -4.89
CA GLU A 215 22.31 19.77 -4.63
C GLU A 215 20.97 20.46 -4.31
N LEU A 216 19.87 19.93 -4.84
CA LEU A 216 18.53 20.38 -4.45
C LEU A 216 18.04 19.56 -3.28
N ALA A 217 17.44 20.18 -2.25
CA ALA A 217 16.88 19.45 -1.10
C ALA A 217 15.49 19.96 -0.73
N MET A 218 14.61 19.08 -0.26
CA MET A 218 13.32 19.44 0.31
C MET A 218 13.41 19.42 1.85
N ILE A 219 13.40 20.61 2.45
CA ILE A 219 13.60 20.77 3.91
C ILE A 219 12.28 21.07 4.63
N ASP A 220 11.43 21.88 4.02
CA ASP A 220 10.14 22.25 4.57
C ASP A 220 9.17 22.69 3.46
N ALA A 221 7.98 23.12 3.87
CA ALA A 221 6.88 23.51 2.98
C ALA A 221 7.11 24.81 2.17
N ARG A 222 8.30 25.42 2.23
CA ARG A 222 8.68 26.52 1.32
C ARG A 222 9.18 26.00 -0.04
N GLY A 223 9.32 24.68 -0.18
CA GLY A 223 9.71 24.03 -1.43
C GLY A 223 11.21 23.74 -1.54
N PRO A 224 11.66 23.21 -2.70
CA PRO A 224 13.04 22.79 -2.90
C PRO A 224 14.05 23.94 -2.77
N VAL A 225 15.11 23.72 -2.00
CA VAL A 225 16.21 24.68 -1.79
C VAL A 225 17.50 24.18 -2.43
N GLY A 226 18.39 25.10 -2.78
CA GLY A 226 19.73 24.75 -3.23
C GLY A 226 20.72 24.70 -2.07
N VAL A 227 21.53 23.66 -2.00
CA VAL A 227 22.63 23.51 -1.04
C VAL A 227 23.90 23.26 -1.81
N ALA A 228 24.93 24.08 -1.60
CA ALA A 228 26.20 23.93 -2.28
C ALA A 228 27.39 23.88 -1.30
N PRO A 229 28.52 23.28 -1.70
CA PRO A 229 29.74 23.29 -0.91
C PRO A 229 30.20 24.71 -0.53
N ALA A 230 30.98 24.77 0.56
CA ALA A 230 31.63 26.00 0.97
C ALA A 230 32.64 26.48 -0.09
N VAL A 231 32.80 27.80 -0.22
CA VAL A 231 33.81 28.39 -1.13
C VAL A 231 35.24 28.11 -0.64
N THR A 232 35.42 27.96 0.66
CA THR A 232 36.71 27.71 1.30
C THR A 232 36.64 26.44 2.15
N ALA A 233 37.75 25.68 2.19
CA ALA A 233 37.86 24.52 3.06
C ALA A 233 37.55 24.88 4.53
N GLY A 234 36.70 24.09 5.18
CA GLY A 234 36.24 24.33 6.56
C GLY A 234 35.20 25.46 6.71
N GLY A 235 34.78 26.11 5.62
CA GLY A 235 33.69 27.09 5.63
C GLY A 235 32.30 26.44 5.68
N PRO A 236 31.23 27.22 5.95
CA PRO A 236 29.87 26.71 5.95
C PRO A 236 29.38 26.42 4.53
N ALA A 237 28.47 25.43 4.41
CA ALA A 237 27.73 25.20 3.19
C ALA A 237 26.93 26.44 2.79
N ARG A 238 26.77 26.64 1.48
CA ARG A 238 26.01 27.76 0.91
C ARG A 238 24.56 27.35 0.74
N TRP A 239 23.67 28.16 1.29
CA TRP A 239 22.23 27.98 1.22
C TRP A 239 21.62 28.93 0.18
N LEU A 240 20.93 28.38 -0.81
CA LEU A 240 20.11 29.10 -1.76
C LEU A 240 18.66 28.92 -1.34
N ALA A 241 18.18 29.89 -0.55
CA ALA A 241 16.82 29.90 -0.02
C ALA A 241 15.77 29.88 -1.16
N PRO A 242 14.57 29.33 -0.91
CA PRO A 242 13.51 29.36 -1.90
C PRO A 242 13.08 30.81 -2.15
N GLY A 243 12.93 31.18 -3.43
CA GLY A 243 12.52 32.53 -3.83
C GLY A 243 11.06 32.81 -3.50
N SER A 244 10.70 34.09 -3.39
CA SER A 244 9.34 34.54 -3.02
C SER A 244 8.29 34.43 -4.14
N GLY A 245 8.70 34.06 -5.37
CA GLY A 245 7.82 33.96 -6.54
C GLY A 245 7.15 32.60 -6.71
N ARG A 246 7.22 31.72 -5.71
CA ARG A 246 6.67 30.36 -5.77
C ARG A 246 5.27 30.31 -5.17
N TRP A 247 4.46 29.42 -5.72
CA TRP A 247 3.21 29.00 -5.12
C TRP A 247 3.48 28.17 -3.84
N PRO A 248 2.52 28.10 -2.91
CA PRO A 248 2.67 27.35 -1.67
C PRO A 248 2.71 25.83 -1.91
N TYR A 249 3.40 25.12 -1.00
CA TYR A 249 3.49 23.67 -1.02
C TYR A 249 2.80 23.06 0.20
N ALA A 250 2.19 21.90 0.01
CA ALA A 250 2.02 20.91 1.07
C ALA A 250 3.25 19.99 1.07
N ALA A 251 3.96 19.91 2.20
CA ALA A 251 5.10 19.01 2.39
C ALA A 251 4.64 17.80 3.21
N LEU A 252 4.47 16.66 2.54
CA LEU A 252 3.87 15.46 3.12
C LEU A 252 4.94 14.46 3.52
N SER A 253 4.99 14.08 4.80
CA SER A 253 5.79 12.97 5.28
C SER A 253 4.88 11.79 5.61
N PHE A 254 5.21 10.62 5.09
CA PHE A 254 4.44 9.41 5.33
C PHE A 254 5.03 8.59 6.49
N ARG A 255 4.13 7.95 7.23
CA ARG A 255 4.46 7.04 8.34
C ARG A 255 3.58 5.81 8.23
N GLY A 256 4.15 4.73 7.71
CA GLY A 256 3.53 3.41 7.73
C GLY A 256 3.37 2.89 9.14
N ARG A 257 2.51 1.88 9.30
CA ARG A 257 2.20 1.25 10.56
C ARG A 257 2.25 -0.26 10.39
N ILE A 258 2.77 -0.92 11.42
CA ILE A 258 2.66 -2.36 11.57
C ILE A 258 1.66 -2.62 12.69
N ASP A 259 0.50 -3.14 12.33
CA ASP A 259 -0.56 -3.51 13.25
C ASP A 259 -1.24 -4.78 12.74
N PRO A 260 -0.81 -5.97 13.22
CA PRO A 260 -1.40 -7.22 12.81
C PRO A 260 -2.92 -7.29 13.07
N SER A 261 -3.42 -6.59 14.09
CA SER A 261 -4.85 -6.54 14.41
C SER A 261 -5.68 -5.82 13.35
N GLN A 262 -5.03 -4.96 12.57
CA GLN A 262 -5.64 -4.20 11.47
C GLN A 262 -5.09 -4.63 10.11
N GLN A 263 -4.37 -5.75 10.02
CA GLN A 263 -3.73 -6.24 8.78
C GLN A 263 -2.79 -5.22 8.12
N MET A 264 -2.19 -4.33 8.90
CA MET A 264 -1.28 -3.30 8.41
C MET A 264 0.17 -3.76 8.57
N ARG A 265 0.97 -3.55 7.54
CA ARG A 265 2.38 -3.96 7.51
C ARG A 265 3.27 -2.99 6.73
N THR A 266 2.90 -1.74 6.54
CA THR A 266 3.81 -0.80 5.85
C THR A 266 5.04 -0.47 6.70
N ASN A 267 6.20 -0.33 6.06
CA ASN A 267 7.42 0.16 6.70
C ASN A 267 7.21 1.53 7.40
N ALA A 268 7.79 1.70 8.58
CA ALA A 268 7.55 2.88 9.43
C ALA A 268 7.95 4.22 8.78
N SER A 269 8.85 4.17 7.78
CA SER A 269 9.29 5.33 7.01
C SER A 269 8.30 5.74 5.91
N GLY A 270 7.32 4.90 5.58
CA GLY A 270 6.36 5.13 4.50
C GLY A 270 7.00 5.15 3.11
N ILE A 271 8.17 4.53 2.94
CA ILE A 271 8.89 4.50 1.65
C ILE A 271 8.13 3.62 0.67
N GLY A 272 7.96 4.10 -0.56
CA GLY A 272 7.15 3.44 -1.60
C GLY A 272 5.68 3.85 -1.61
N THR A 273 5.24 4.70 -0.67
CA THR A 273 3.89 5.25 -0.68
C THR A 273 3.65 6.06 -1.94
N ARG A 274 2.58 5.77 -2.66
CA ARG A 274 2.12 6.56 -3.82
C ARG A 274 1.02 7.51 -3.37
N MET A 275 0.97 8.69 -3.98
CA MET A 275 -0.12 9.64 -3.72
C MET A 275 -0.56 10.40 -4.97
N ASP A 276 -1.87 10.56 -5.12
CA ASP A 276 -2.50 11.33 -6.17
C ASP A 276 -3.37 12.42 -5.54
N ALA A 277 -2.98 13.68 -5.75
CA ALA A 277 -3.70 14.83 -5.24
C ALA A 277 -4.61 15.42 -6.30
N ARG A 278 -5.83 15.76 -5.90
CA ARG A 278 -6.75 16.59 -6.66
C ARG A 278 -6.63 18.02 -6.18
N ILE A 279 -6.23 18.94 -7.06
CA ILE A 279 -5.97 20.34 -6.68
C ILE A 279 -6.60 21.24 -7.73
N GLY A 280 -7.64 22.00 -7.35
CA GLY A 280 -8.19 23.05 -8.21
C GLY A 280 -8.71 22.57 -9.56
N GLY A 281 -9.02 21.28 -9.71
CA GLY A 281 -9.39 20.73 -11.01
C GLY A 281 -8.28 20.00 -11.78
N GLU A 282 -7.08 19.89 -11.22
CA GLU A 282 -5.94 19.12 -11.79
C GLU A 282 -5.52 17.92 -10.93
N TRP A 283 -4.75 17.01 -11.51
CA TRP A 283 -4.17 15.84 -10.85
C TRP A 283 -2.67 16.03 -10.67
N VAL A 284 -2.17 15.67 -9.49
CA VAL A 284 -0.75 15.71 -9.16
C VAL A 284 -0.33 14.36 -8.59
N ALA A 285 0.44 13.59 -9.36
CA ALA A 285 0.90 12.26 -8.99
C ALA A 285 2.33 12.30 -8.43
N ARG A 286 2.56 11.75 -7.24
CA ARG A 286 3.88 11.71 -6.59
C ARG A 286 4.12 10.40 -5.87
N ASP A 287 5.39 10.10 -5.61
CA ASP A 287 5.82 8.94 -4.83
C ASP A 287 6.73 9.37 -3.69
N ALA A 288 6.66 8.66 -2.57
CA ALA A 288 7.64 8.72 -1.49
C ALA A 288 8.90 7.91 -1.87
N LEU A 289 9.51 8.28 -3.00
CA LEU A 289 10.68 7.66 -3.62
C LEU A 289 11.72 8.71 -4.01
N PRO A 290 12.96 8.30 -4.35
CA PRO A 290 14.01 9.24 -4.72
C PRO A 290 13.66 10.07 -5.95
N TRP A 291 13.73 11.39 -5.79
CA TRP A 291 13.51 12.36 -6.87
C TRP A 291 14.84 12.90 -7.46
N ARG A 292 15.98 12.25 -7.15
CA ARG A 292 17.35 12.65 -7.55
C ARG A 292 18.09 11.52 -8.26
N GLY A 293 18.86 11.85 -9.31
CA GLY A 293 19.39 10.90 -10.30
C GLY A 293 20.70 10.19 -9.97
N GLY A 294 21.19 10.24 -8.73
CA GLY A 294 22.50 9.68 -8.35
C GLY A 294 22.51 8.17 -8.05
N GLY A 295 21.34 7.57 -7.86
CA GLY A 295 21.19 6.22 -7.30
C GLY A 295 21.69 6.11 -5.84
N ASN A 296 21.43 4.96 -5.20
CA ASN A 296 21.88 4.60 -3.85
C ASN A 296 21.40 5.54 -2.73
N SER A 297 20.25 6.20 -2.91
CA SER A 297 19.63 7.04 -1.89
C SER A 297 18.18 6.64 -1.68
N GLN A 298 17.66 6.91 -0.47
CA GLN A 298 16.24 6.89 -0.16
C GLN A 298 15.85 8.30 0.29
N ALA A 299 14.73 8.81 -0.21
CA ALA A 299 14.24 10.11 0.19
C ALA A 299 13.35 9.95 1.43
N LEU A 300 13.91 10.21 2.62
CA LEU A 300 13.11 10.50 3.83
C LEU A 300 12.65 11.96 3.88
N GLU A 301 12.97 12.73 2.84
CA GLU A 301 12.48 14.09 2.66
C GLU A 301 10.96 14.09 2.44
N PRO A 302 10.24 15.12 2.90
CA PRO A 302 8.82 15.25 2.61
C PRO A 302 8.57 15.31 1.09
N VAL A 303 7.49 14.67 0.64
CA VAL A 303 7.00 14.81 -0.73
C VAL A 303 6.40 16.22 -0.88
N ALA A 304 6.94 16.99 -1.83
CA ALA A 304 6.48 18.33 -2.14
C ALA A 304 5.30 18.28 -3.11
N VAL A 305 4.15 18.80 -2.68
CA VAL A 305 2.95 18.96 -3.52
C VAL A 305 2.68 20.45 -3.68
N GLY A 306 2.95 20.99 -4.86
CA GLY A 306 2.60 22.37 -5.18
C GLY A 306 1.09 22.55 -5.28
N LEU A 307 0.55 23.60 -4.65
CA LEU A 307 -0.88 23.89 -4.62
C LEU A 307 -1.34 24.85 -5.72
N GLY A 308 -0.42 25.42 -6.49
CA GLY A 308 -0.73 26.49 -7.43
C GLY A 308 -1.42 27.66 -6.72
N ASP A 309 -2.49 28.16 -7.33
CA ASP A 309 -3.34 29.22 -6.77
C ASP A 309 -4.39 28.70 -5.78
N ALA A 310 -4.50 27.38 -5.58
CA ALA A 310 -5.42 26.79 -4.63
C ALA A 310 -4.96 26.97 -3.18
N ALA A 311 -5.93 27.16 -2.27
CA ALA A 311 -5.64 27.26 -0.83
C ALA A 311 -5.28 25.91 -0.19
N SER A 312 -5.75 24.81 -0.77
CA SER A 312 -5.54 23.43 -0.33
C SER A 312 -5.79 22.46 -1.47
N ALA A 313 -5.22 21.25 -1.39
CA ALA A 313 -5.70 20.13 -2.20
C ALA A 313 -7.12 19.75 -1.77
N ASP A 314 -7.99 19.46 -2.73
CA ASP A 314 -9.36 18.97 -2.49
C ASP A 314 -9.29 17.66 -1.71
N PHE A 315 -8.45 16.74 -2.19
CA PHE A 315 -8.06 15.53 -1.50
C PHE A 315 -6.69 15.03 -1.96
N VAL A 316 -6.07 14.18 -1.15
CA VAL A 316 -4.89 13.38 -1.49
C VAL A 316 -5.28 11.92 -1.28
N ALA A 317 -5.38 11.18 -2.38
CA ALA A 317 -5.49 9.72 -2.36
C ALA A 317 -4.10 9.12 -2.18
N ILE A 318 -3.99 8.10 -1.35
CA ILE A 318 -2.73 7.52 -0.89
C ILE A 318 -2.87 6.00 -1.00
N ASP A 319 -1.94 5.40 -1.73
CA ASP A 319 -1.77 3.95 -1.78
C ASP A 319 -0.51 3.59 -1.01
N TRP A 320 -0.70 2.91 0.10
CA TRP A 320 0.38 2.45 0.94
C TRP A 320 1.04 1.18 0.35
N PRO A 321 2.34 0.94 0.61
CA PRO A 321 3.08 -0.23 0.13
C PRO A 321 2.45 -1.60 0.40
N ASP A 322 1.63 -1.73 1.45
CA ASP A 322 0.91 -2.96 1.77
C ASP A 322 -0.49 -3.05 1.14
N ALA A 323 -0.80 -2.13 0.21
CA ALA A 323 -2.07 -1.95 -0.50
C ALA A 323 -3.22 -1.39 0.35
N VAL A 324 -2.96 -0.89 1.57
CA VAL A 324 -3.95 -0.05 2.25
C VAL A 324 -4.17 1.21 1.42
N THR A 325 -5.43 1.53 1.13
CA THR A 325 -5.80 2.79 0.48
C THR A 325 -6.31 3.77 1.54
N GLN A 326 -5.93 5.03 1.41
CA GLN A 326 -6.30 6.09 2.34
C GLN A 326 -6.54 7.39 1.59
N THR A 327 -7.55 8.15 1.99
CA THR A 327 -7.77 9.50 1.46
C THR A 327 -7.74 10.53 2.59
N GLU A 328 -7.05 11.64 2.36
CA GLU A 328 -7.00 12.80 3.25
C GLU A 328 -7.58 14.03 2.54
N LEU A 329 -8.57 14.67 3.15
CA LEU A 329 -9.27 15.82 2.56
C LEU A 329 -8.63 17.15 3.00
N GLY A 330 -8.73 18.17 2.15
CA GLY A 330 -8.43 19.56 2.53
C GLY A 330 -6.99 19.80 2.99
N ILE A 331 -6.01 19.21 2.30
CA ILE A 331 -4.59 19.36 2.64
C ILE A 331 -4.12 20.77 2.25
N ALA A 332 -4.01 21.65 3.24
CA ALA A 332 -3.50 23.01 3.06
C ALA A 332 -1.97 23.09 3.00
N ALA A 333 -1.45 24.25 2.62
CA ALA A 333 -0.02 24.55 2.62
C ALA A 333 0.61 24.33 4.00
N GLY A 334 1.83 23.80 4.04
CA GLY A 334 2.55 23.51 5.28
C GLY A 334 3.08 22.08 5.34
N ALA A 335 3.83 21.80 6.40
CA ALA A 335 4.35 20.45 6.66
C ALA A 335 3.29 19.62 7.38
N ARG A 336 3.05 18.40 6.91
CA ARG A 336 2.11 17.46 7.52
C ARG A 336 2.68 16.06 7.52
N THR A 337 2.50 15.36 8.63
CA THR A 337 2.72 13.92 8.69
C THR A 337 1.40 13.21 8.46
N VAL A 338 1.35 12.31 7.49
CA VAL A 338 0.23 11.40 7.27
C VAL A 338 0.63 10.04 7.82
N VAL A 339 -0.16 9.55 8.77
CA VAL A 339 0.02 8.23 9.37
C VAL A 339 -0.97 7.28 8.70
N GLU A 340 -0.47 6.12 8.33
CA GLU A 340 -1.28 5.05 7.77
C GLU A 340 -2.41 4.70 8.73
N THR A 341 -3.63 4.66 8.18
CA THR A 341 -4.83 4.32 8.91
C THR A 341 -5.63 3.34 8.07
N GLN A 342 -5.69 2.08 8.49
CA GLN A 342 -6.59 1.10 7.90
C GLN A 342 -8.01 1.37 8.41
N ARG A 343 -8.86 1.92 7.53
CA ARG A 343 -10.28 2.18 7.82
C ARG A 343 -11.17 0.99 7.42
N GLN A 344 -10.62 0.02 6.69
CA GLN A 344 -11.28 -1.17 6.18
C GLN A 344 -10.91 -2.41 7.01
N ILE A 345 -11.68 -2.72 8.05
CA ILE A 345 -11.46 -3.93 8.89
C ILE A 345 -12.64 -4.91 8.80
N SER A 346 -13.82 -4.47 8.37
CA SER A 346 -15.00 -5.33 8.27
C SER A 346 -15.89 -4.88 7.13
N SER A 347 -16.77 -5.78 6.69
CA SER A 347 -17.35 -5.77 5.35
C SER A 347 -18.87 -5.71 5.35
N CYS A 348 -19.53 -6.47 6.23
CA CYS A 348 -20.92 -6.83 6.01
C CYS A 348 -21.91 -5.65 6.11
N PRO A 349 -22.86 -5.54 5.18
CA PRO A 349 -24.09 -4.77 5.33
C PRO A 349 -24.79 -5.08 6.66
N VAL A 350 -25.42 -4.07 7.27
CA VAL A 350 -26.14 -4.22 8.56
C VAL A 350 -27.61 -3.86 8.45
N ILE A 351 -28.46 -4.68 9.09
CA ILE A 351 -29.91 -4.48 9.12
C ILE A 351 -30.34 -3.86 10.45
N PHE A 352 -31.14 -2.80 10.35
CA PHE A 352 -31.85 -2.20 11.47
C PHE A 352 -33.36 -2.28 11.25
N ALA A 353 -34.12 -2.55 12.31
CA ALA A 353 -35.58 -2.58 12.28
C ALA A 353 -36.17 -1.61 13.32
N TRP A 354 -37.29 -0.98 12.99
CA TRP A 354 -38.07 -0.19 13.94
C TRP A 354 -38.85 -1.12 14.88
N ASN A 355 -38.59 -1.03 16.18
CA ASN A 355 -39.23 -1.88 17.19
C ASN A 355 -40.47 -1.25 17.85
N GLY A 356 -40.91 -0.06 17.40
CA GLY A 356 -42.02 0.69 18.00
C GLY A 356 -41.58 1.98 18.70
N ALA A 357 -40.31 2.09 19.10
CA ALA A 357 -39.76 3.26 19.78
C ALA A 357 -38.44 3.76 19.17
N THR A 358 -37.56 2.86 18.73
CA THR A 358 -36.26 3.19 18.12
C THR A 358 -35.93 2.21 17.00
N TYR A 359 -34.93 2.55 16.18
CA TYR A 359 -34.26 1.55 15.35
C TYR A 359 -33.33 0.73 16.22
N GLN A 360 -33.37 -0.60 16.07
CA GLN A 360 -32.49 -1.54 16.75
C GLN A 360 -31.72 -2.36 15.72
N PHE A 361 -30.47 -2.66 16.03
CA PHE A 361 -29.65 -3.59 15.24
C PHE A 361 -30.29 -4.99 15.27
N VAL A 362 -30.46 -5.58 14.09
CA VAL A 362 -31.01 -6.93 13.93
C VAL A 362 -29.87 -7.92 13.75
N THR A 363 -29.14 -7.80 12.65
CA THR A 363 -28.03 -8.67 12.27
C THR A 363 -27.23 -8.00 11.15
N ASP A 364 -25.99 -8.45 10.95
CA ASP A 364 -25.29 -8.32 9.68
C ASP A 364 -25.90 -9.27 8.64
N CYS A 365 -25.75 -8.93 7.36
CA CYS A 365 -26.20 -9.76 6.25
C CYS A 365 -25.23 -9.66 5.06
N LEU A 366 -25.41 -10.54 4.08
CA LEU A 366 -24.64 -10.71 2.85
C LEU A 366 -23.14 -11.02 3.09
N GLY A 367 -22.74 -11.38 4.31
CA GLY A 367 -21.33 -11.62 4.67
C GLY A 367 -20.65 -12.79 3.94
N VAL A 368 -21.43 -13.77 3.46
CA VAL A 368 -20.93 -14.87 2.60
C VAL A 368 -21.14 -14.61 1.10
N GLY A 369 -21.68 -13.44 0.75
CA GLY A 369 -22.01 -13.02 -0.61
C GLY A 369 -20.92 -12.21 -1.31
N GLY A 370 -19.74 -12.06 -0.69
CA GLY A 370 -18.64 -11.27 -1.23
C GLY A 370 -18.29 -11.64 -2.67
N LEU A 371 -18.24 -10.63 -3.55
CA LEU A 371 -17.84 -10.79 -4.94
C LEU A 371 -16.35 -10.48 -5.09
N GLY A 372 -15.61 -11.34 -5.82
CA GLY A 372 -14.21 -11.08 -6.16
C GLY A 372 -13.21 -11.25 -5.01
N PHE A 373 -13.62 -11.85 -3.88
CA PHE A 373 -12.72 -12.15 -2.78
C PHE A 373 -11.61 -13.14 -3.20
N LEU A 374 -10.35 -12.78 -3.05
CA LEU A 374 -9.23 -13.67 -3.35
C LEU A 374 -9.08 -14.70 -2.22
N ALA A 375 -9.53 -15.94 -2.44
CA ALA A 375 -9.36 -17.04 -1.49
C ALA A 375 -7.92 -17.54 -1.42
N GLY A 376 -7.13 -17.34 -2.48
CA GLY A 376 -5.72 -17.70 -2.49
C GLY A 376 -5.11 -17.64 -3.88
N ILE A 377 -3.82 -17.97 -3.96
CA ILE A 377 -3.06 -18.09 -5.20
C ILE A 377 -2.59 -19.54 -5.31
N GLU A 378 -2.98 -20.23 -6.37
CA GLU A 378 -2.50 -21.56 -6.72
C GLU A 378 -1.35 -21.45 -7.72
N ARG A 379 -0.27 -22.22 -7.50
CA ARG A 379 0.80 -22.37 -8.49
C ARG A 379 0.52 -23.59 -9.35
N SER A 380 0.45 -23.38 -10.66
CA SER A 380 0.29 -24.46 -11.63
C SER A 380 1.56 -25.33 -11.69
N PRO A 381 1.45 -26.57 -12.22
CA PRO A 381 2.62 -27.42 -12.46
C PRO A 381 3.68 -26.79 -13.39
N SER A 382 3.29 -25.84 -14.24
CA SER A 382 4.21 -25.09 -15.12
C SER A 382 4.81 -23.86 -14.47
N GLY A 383 4.51 -23.61 -13.18
CA GLY A 383 5.06 -22.51 -12.39
C GLY A 383 4.26 -21.20 -12.45
N SER A 384 3.19 -21.11 -13.24
CA SER A 384 2.35 -19.90 -13.30
C SER A 384 1.45 -19.77 -12.07
N LEU A 385 1.24 -18.54 -11.60
CA LEU A 385 0.34 -18.23 -10.49
C LEU A 385 -1.09 -17.99 -11.01
N ARG A 386 -2.10 -18.51 -10.31
CA ARG A 386 -3.51 -18.30 -10.61
C ARG A 386 -4.26 -17.93 -9.34
N ALA A 387 -5.00 -16.83 -9.40
CA ALA A 387 -5.94 -16.44 -8.36
C ALA A 387 -7.13 -17.40 -8.27
N VAL A 388 -7.46 -17.80 -7.05
CA VAL A 388 -8.63 -18.61 -6.70
C VAL A 388 -9.63 -17.71 -5.99
N TYR A 389 -10.86 -17.72 -6.48
CA TYR A 389 -11.98 -16.96 -5.92
C TYR A 389 -13.07 -17.95 -5.48
N PRO A 390 -13.68 -17.77 -4.30
CA PRO A 390 -14.79 -18.60 -3.89
C PRO A 390 -16.03 -18.31 -4.75
N PRO A 391 -16.93 -19.29 -4.94
CA PRO A 391 -18.18 -19.05 -5.65
C PRO A 391 -19.03 -18.05 -4.86
N ALA A 392 -19.55 -17.03 -5.56
CA ALA A 392 -20.43 -16.04 -4.96
C ALA A 392 -21.75 -16.66 -4.50
N ARG A 393 -22.28 -16.18 -3.37
CA ARG A 393 -23.65 -16.49 -2.91
C ARG A 393 -24.53 -15.24 -3.06
N PRO A 394 -25.25 -15.08 -4.19
CA PRO A 394 -25.94 -13.83 -4.53
C PRO A 394 -27.26 -13.61 -3.80
N TRP A 395 -27.58 -14.42 -2.78
CA TRP A 395 -28.80 -14.31 -2.00
C TRP A 395 -28.54 -14.72 -0.56
N GLU A 396 -29.31 -14.13 0.34
CA GLU A 396 -29.39 -14.55 1.73
C GLU A 396 -30.81 -14.37 2.25
N ARG A 397 -31.19 -15.18 3.23
CA ARG A 397 -32.40 -15.01 4.02
C ARG A 397 -31.96 -14.85 5.46
N VAL A 398 -32.44 -13.80 6.10
CA VAL A 398 -32.11 -13.46 7.48
C VAL A 398 -33.40 -13.28 8.28
N ALA A 399 -33.43 -13.83 9.48
CA ALA A 399 -34.55 -13.77 10.39
C ALA A 399 -34.55 -12.41 11.09
N ILE A 400 -35.62 -11.64 10.90
CA ILE A 400 -35.80 -10.35 11.55
C ILE A 400 -36.39 -10.57 12.94
N GLY A 401 -35.57 -11.14 13.84
CA GLY A 401 -35.88 -11.34 15.27
C GLY A 401 -37.24 -11.99 15.59
N GLY A 402 -37.62 -11.92 16.88
CA GLY A 402 -38.96 -12.27 17.36
C GLY A 402 -39.95 -11.11 17.24
N ALA A 403 -41.16 -11.28 17.77
CA ALA A 403 -42.26 -10.30 17.65
C ALA A 403 -41.90 -8.87 18.12
N ASP A 404 -40.95 -8.72 19.02
CA ASP A 404 -40.53 -7.42 19.57
C ASP A 404 -39.50 -6.69 18.69
N ALA A 405 -38.95 -7.35 17.67
CA ALA A 405 -37.90 -6.76 16.82
C ALA A 405 -38.46 -5.85 15.71
N LEU A 406 -39.75 -5.96 15.38
CA LEU A 406 -40.36 -5.26 14.26
C LEU A 406 -41.79 -4.82 14.56
N ALA A 407 -42.02 -3.51 14.58
CA ALA A 407 -43.34 -2.91 14.76
C ALA A 407 -43.74 -2.04 13.56
N ALA A 408 -45.03 -1.97 13.28
CA ALA A 408 -45.55 -1.08 12.26
C ALA A 408 -45.48 0.39 12.74
N ARG A 409 -45.07 1.28 11.85
CA ARG A 409 -45.13 2.73 12.02
C ARG A 409 -45.85 3.31 10.81
N ASP A 410 -46.96 4.02 11.08
CA ASP A 410 -47.80 4.61 10.03
C ASP A 410 -48.30 3.59 8.99
N GLY A 411 -48.64 2.38 9.45
CA GLY A 411 -49.16 1.29 8.61
C GLY A 411 -48.11 0.51 7.81
N ALA A 412 -46.81 0.79 8.00
CA ALA A 412 -45.72 0.09 7.32
C ALA A 412 -44.63 -0.40 8.29
N TYR A 413 -43.99 -1.51 7.96
CA TYR A 413 -42.75 -1.93 8.63
C TYR A 413 -41.57 -1.16 8.06
N GLN A 414 -40.72 -0.63 8.93
CA GLN A 414 -39.53 0.13 8.54
C GLN A 414 -38.27 -0.67 8.85
N ILE A 415 -37.59 -1.10 7.79
CA ILE A 415 -36.31 -1.82 7.84
C ILE A 415 -35.29 -0.96 7.09
N ARG A 416 -34.10 -0.81 7.65
CA ARG A 416 -32.98 -0.10 7.03
C ARG A 416 -31.83 -1.06 6.83
N LEU A 417 -31.39 -1.18 5.59
CA LEU A 417 -30.09 -1.76 5.25
C LEU A 417 -29.10 -0.61 5.20
N GLY A 418 -28.01 -0.72 5.96
CA GLY A 418 -26.95 0.28 5.97
C GLY A 418 -25.62 -0.34 5.56
N GLU A 419 -24.88 0.41 4.73
CA GLU A 419 -23.45 0.20 4.46
C GLU A 419 -22.65 1.27 5.20
N PRO A 420 -22.42 1.13 6.52
CA PRO A 420 -21.57 2.07 7.23
C PRO A 420 -20.09 1.87 6.91
N MET A 421 -19.74 0.81 6.17
CA MET A 421 -18.39 0.41 5.79
C MET A 421 -18.16 0.69 4.30
N GLU A 422 -16.91 0.85 3.86
CA GLU A 422 -16.57 1.19 2.46
C GLU A 422 -16.72 -0.02 1.52
N GLU A 423 -17.92 -0.60 1.46
CA GLU A 423 -18.31 -1.63 0.49
C GLU A 423 -19.37 -1.12 -0.49
N ALA A 424 -19.31 -1.60 -1.73
CA ALA A 424 -20.38 -1.43 -2.68
C ALA A 424 -21.40 -2.58 -2.51
N CYS A 425 -22.47 -2.35 -1.76
CA CYS A 425 -23.58 -3.29 -1.70
C CYS A 425 -24.44 -3.21 -2.96
N TYR A 426 -24.43 -4.29 -3.74
CA TYR A 426 -25.35 -4.49 -4.86
C TYR A 426 -26.59 -5.24 -4.38
N LEU A 427 -27.72 -4.53 -4.28
CA LEU A 427 -29.01 -5.13 -3.93
C LEU A 427 -29.95 -5.08 -5.13
N ASP A 428 -30.23 -6.23 -5.74
CA ASP A 428 -31.19 -6.35 -6.84
C ASP A 428 -32.64 -6.43 -6.32
N ALA A 429 -32.89 -7.24 -5.30
CA ALA A 429 -34.22 -7.40 -4.71
C ALA A 429 -34.19 -7.72 -3.22
N ALA A 430 -35.15 -7.16 -2.48
CA ALA A 430 -35.44 -7.53 -1.10
C ALA A 430 -36.90 -7.98 -0.98
N ARG A 431 -37.16 -8.99 -0.14
CA ARG A 431 -38.51 -9.52 0.13
C ARG A 431 -38.66 -9.76 1.62
N LEU A 432 -39.82 -9.38 2.15
CA LEU A 432 -40.24 -9.73 3.50
C LEU A 432 -41.20 -10.91 3.43
N VAL A 433 -40.86 -12.01 4.12
CA VAL A 433 -41.71 -13.20 4.24
C VAL A 433 -42.19 -13.27 5.68
N ALA A 434 -43.51 -13.37 5.86
CA ALA A 434 -44.12 -13.58 7.16
C ALA A 434 -44.62 -15.02 7.26
N TRP A 435 -44.32 -15.67 8.37
CA TRP A 435 -44.86 -16.98 8.71
C TRP A 435 -45.89 -16.83 9.82
N ASP A 436 -47.12 -17.27 9.56
CA ASP A 436 -48.12 -17.45 10.61
C ASP A 436 -47.91 -18.82 11.26
N VAL A 437 -47.45 -18.83 12.50
CA VAL A 437 -46.96 -20.02 13.20
C VAL A 437 -47.92 -20.33 14.35
N PRO A 438 -48.54 -21.53 14.40
CA PRO A 438 -49.50 -21.87 15.44
C PRO A 438 -48.91 -21.79 16.85
N ALA A 439 -49.76 -21.54 17.85
CA ALA A 439 -49.32 -21.48 19.25
C ALA A 439 -48.50 -22.72 19.66
N GLY A 440 -47.32 -22.48 20.23
CA GLY A 440 -46.38 -23.53 20.65
C GLY A 440 -45.44 -24.04 19.56
N TRP A 441 -45.50 -23.49 18.35
CA TRP A 441 -44.48 -23.65 17.31
C TRP A 441 -43.59 -22.40 17.25
N GLN A 442 -42.36 -22.60 16.80
CA GLN A 442 -41.34 -21.58 16.58
C GLN A 442 -40.70 -21.82 15.21
N VAL A 443 -40.01 -20.81 14.69
CA VAL A 443 -39.31 -20.86 13.40
C VAL A 443 -37.86 -20.42 13.59
N ALA A 444 -36.94 -21.15 12.97
CA ALA A 444 -35.56 -20.76 12.74
C ALA A 444 -35.28 -20.86 11.23
N LEU A 445 -34.24 -20.20 10.74
CA LEU A 445 -33.80 -20.32 9.35
C LEU A 445 -32.43 -21.04 9.31
N ASP A 446 -32.16 -21.83 8.27
CA ASP A 446 -30.80 -22.35 8.01
C ASP A 446 -29.87 -21.22 7.55
N GLU A 447 -29.43 -20.41 8.51
CA GLU A 447 -28.57 -19.22 8.36
C GLU A 447 -27.11 -19.49 8.71
N ARG A 448 -26.74 -20.76 8.93
CA ARG A 448 -25.38 -21.12 9.36
C ARG A 448 -24.32 -20.61 8.38
N MET A 449 -23.19 -20.16 8.91
CA MET A 449 -22.02 -19.85 8.10
C MET A 449 -21.39 -21.16 7.59
N GLY A 450 -21.71 -21.53 6.35
CA GLY A 450 -21.19 -22.75 5.72
C GLY A 450 -19.72 -22.62 5.31
N VAL A 451 -18.79 -22.80 6.25
CA VAL A 451 -17.34 -22.76 5.97
C VAL A 451 -16.84 -24.07 5.35
N ASN A 452 -17.27 -25.20 5.91
CA ASN A 452 -16.93 -26.54 5.43
C ASN A 452 -18.22 -27.36 5.27
N GLY A 453 -18.47 -27.87 4.07
CA GLY A 453 -19.65 -28.69 3.76
C GLY A 453 -20.69 -27.99 2.88
N ALA A 454 -21.93 -28.47 2.91
CA ALA A 454 -23.01 -27.91 2.09
C ALA A 454 -23.31 -26.46 2.50
N PRO A 455 -23.62 -25.55 1.57
CA PRO A 455 -24.00 -24.19 1.90
C PRO A 455 -25.35 -24.16 2.67
N PRO A 456 -25.58 -23.16 3.53
CA PRO A 456 -26.88 -22.90 4.16
C PRO A 456 -28.01 -22.79 3.12
N THR A 457 -29.11 -23.49 3.35
CA THR A 457 -30.27 -23.51 2.43
C THR A 457 -31.15 -22.25 2.58
N GLY A 458 -31.09 -21.57 3.73
CA GLY A 458 -32.01 -20.48 4.07
C GLY A 458 -33.48 -20.95 4.18
N GLU A 459 -33.73 -22.25 4.34
CA GLU A 459 -35.07 -22.78 4.56
C GLU A 459 -35.55 -22.54 5.99
N ALA A 460 -36.86 -22.42 6.15
CA ALA A 460 -37.48 -22.30 7.45
C ALA A 460 -37.63 -23.68 8.12
N CYS A 461 -37.03 -23.79 9.30
CA CYS A 461 -37.15 -24.93 10.19
C CYS A 461 -38.18 -24.61 11.28
N PHE A 462 -39.30 -25.32 11.28
CA PHE A 462 -40.34 -25.16 12.29
C PHE A 462 -40.17 -26.21 13.39
N PHE A 463 -40.25 -25.80 14.65
CA PHE A 463 -40.06 -26.69 15.79
C PHE A 463 -41.01 -26.35 16.93
N ARG A 464 -41.27 -27.32 17.81
CA ARG A 464 -42.06 -27.13 19.05
C ARG A 464 -41.26 -27.37 20.31
N ALA A 465 -40.26 -28.24 20.20
CA ALA A 465 -39.36 -28.58 21.27
C ALA A 465 -38.02 -27.87 21.03
N SER A 466 -37.45 -27.35 22.10
CA SER A 466 -36.03 -26.99 22.16
C SER A 466 -35.40 -27.83 23.25
N ALA A 467 -34.18 -28.30 22.99
CA ALA A 467 -33.38 -28.98 23.99
C ALA A 467 -32.20 -28.08 24.34
N GLN A 468 -32.08 -27.77 25.62
CA GLN A 468 -30.93 -27.06 26.18
C GLN A 468 -29.93 -28.09 26.68
N PRO A 469 -28.61 -27.84 26.55
CA PRO A 469 -27.62 -28.71 27.15
C PRO A 469 -27.76 -28.71 28.68
N VAL A 470 -27.66 -29.88 29.31
CA VAL A 470 -27.59 -30.04 30.78
C VAL A 470 -26.17 -29.84 31.30
N THR A 471 -25.18 -30.17 30.48
CA THR A 471 -23.77 -29.89 30.75
C THR A 471 -23.06 -29.41 29.49
N ALA A 472 -22.09 -28.52 29.67
CA ALA A 472 -21.20 -28.05 28.63
C ALA A 472 -19.76 -28.11 29.15
N MET A 473 -18.99 -29.10 28.70
CA MET A 473 -17.62 -29.34 29.14
C MET A 473 -16.63 -28.89 28.07
N VAL A 474 -15.61 -28.13 28.45
CA VAL A 474 -14.54 -27.70 27.54
C VAL A 474 -13.23 -28.36 27.92
N ALA A 475 -12.65 -29.14 26.99
CA ALA A 475 -11.34 -29.75 27.10
C ALA A 475 -10.31 -28.99 26.24
N VAL A 476 -9.22 -28.49 26.84
CA VAL A 476 -8.18 -27.73 26.12
C VAL A 476 -6.90 -28.54 26.00
N GLY A 477 -6.44 -28.79 24.77
CA GLY A 477 -5.20 -29.52 24.47
C GLY A 477 -5.19 -30.96 24.97
N GLY A 478 -6.36 -31.60 25.04
CA GLY A 478 -6.52 -32.96 25.57
C GLY A 478 -6.32 -33.10 27.09
N ALA A 479 -6.35 -31.98 27.83
CA ALA A 479 -6.21 -31.94 29.29
C ALA A 479 -7.58 -31.93 30.01
N HIS A 480 -7.57 -31.68 31.33
CA HIS A 480 -8.75 -31.64 32.20
C HIS A 480 -9.89 -30.79 31.63
N GLU A 481 -11.10 -31.33 31.69
CA GLU A 481 -12.34 -30.65 31.31
C GLU A 481 -12.75 -29.60 32.34
N SER A 482 -13.24 -28.46 31.86
CA SER A 482 -13.86 -27.41 32.68
C SER A 482 -15.35 -27.29 32.37
N ASP A 483 -16.15 -27.10 33.41
CA ASP A 483 -17.60 -26.92 33.28
C ASP A 483 -17.91 -25.46 32.90
N GLN A 484 -18.42 -25.25 31.69
CA GLN A 484 -18.83 -23.97 31.13
C GLN A 484 -20.37 -23.85 31.03
N SER A 485 -21.14 -24.75 31.64
CA SER A 485 -22.60 -24.83 31.50
C SER A 485 -23.29 -23.51 31.83
N LYS A 486 -22.85 -22.82 32.89
CA LYS A 486 -23.40 -21.50 33.26
C LYS A 486 -23.07 -20.40 32.26
N ALA A 487 -21.89 -20.45 31.63
CA ALA A 487 -21.45 -19.43 30.69
C ALA A 487 -22.18 -19.55 29.35
N ILE A 488 -22.63 -20.75 28.99
CA ILE A 488 -23.29 -21.04 27.71
C ILE A 488 -24.83 -21.03 27.84
N ALA A 489 -25.38 -21.15 29.05
CA ALA A 489 -26.82 -21.21 29.29
C ALA A 489 -27.60 -19.94 28.91
N GLU A 490 -26.95 -18.79 28.82
CA GLU A 490 -27.62 -17.50 28.56
C GLU A 490 -26.89 -16.70 27.48
N ARG A 491 -27.66 -15.96 26.67
CA ARG A 491 -27.12 -15.03 25.66
C ARG A 491 -26.82 -13.66 26.29
N ASP A 492 -25.83 -13.62 27.19
CA ASP A 492 -25.44 -12.41 27.93
C ASP A 492 -24.32 -11.58 27.26
N GLY A 493 -23.84 -12.05 26.11
CA GLY A 493 -22.76 -11.41 25.35
C GLY A 493 -21.36 -11.68 25.89
N LYS A 494 -21.20 -12.56 26.89
CA LYS A 494 -19.88 -13.00 27.38
C LYS A 494 -19.54 -14.37 26.81
N ALA A 495 -18.33 -14.51 26.29
CA ALA A 495 -17.85 -15.79 25.79
C ALA A 495 -17.54 -16.75 26.95
N ALA A 496 -17.81 -18.04 26.76
CA ALA A 496 -17.31 -19.09 27.63
C ALA A 496 -15.78 -19.20 27.56
N ASP A 497 -15.16 -19.77 28.59
CA ASP A 497 -13.70 -19.93 28.64
C ASP A 497 -13.26 -21.13 27.79
N PHE A 498 -12.64 -20.84 26.64
CA PHE A 498 -12.02 -21.83 25.75
C PHE A 498 -10.49 -21.89 25.89
N GLY A 499 -9.93 -21.22 26.90
CA GLY A 499 -8.50 -21.15 27.15
C GLY A 499 -7.81 -19.95 26.49
N VAL A 500 -6.48 -20.02 26.48
CA VAL A 500 -5.63 -18.89 26.07
C VAL A 500 -5.48 -18.85 24.55
N THR A 501 -5.66 -17.67 23.96
CA THR A 501 -5.43 -17.41 22.54
C THR A 501 -3.94 -17.45 22.19
N ASP A 502 -3.61 -17.88 20.97
CA ASP A 502 -2.26 -17.78 20.44
C ASP A 502 -1.97 -16.31 20.11
N PRO A 503 -0.98 -15.65 20.75
CA PRO A 503 -0.72 -14.25 20.50
C PRO A 503 -0.24 -13.96 19.06
N ARG A 504 0.13 -14.99 18.30
CA ARG A 504 0.54 -14.87 16.90
C ARG A 504 -0.64 -14.75 15.93
N PHE A 505 -1.85 -15.15 16.33
CA PHE A 505 -3.01 -15.25 15.44
C PHE A 505 -4.29 -14.70 16.09
N ILE A 506 -5.04 -13.85 15.39
CA ILE A 506 -6.28 -13.26 15.91
C ILE A 506 -7.34 -14.34 16.11
N GLY A 507 -7.94 -14.40 17.30
CA GLY A 507 -9.07 -15.27 17.61
C GLY A 507 -8.77 -16.78 17.63
N ARG A 508 -7.53 -17.20 17.36
CA ARG A 508 -7.14 -18.61 17.39
C ARG A 508 -6.71 -19.01 18.80
N LEU A 509 -7.21 -20.15 19.27
CA LEU A 509 -6.75 -20.74 20.53
C LEU A 509 -5.32 -21.30 20.39
N GLY A 510 -4.50 -21.13 21.43
CA GLY A 510 -3.13 -21.66 21.45
C GLY A 510 -3.06 -23.19 21.48
N LYS A 511 -4.16 -23.84 21.83
CA LYS A 511 -4.36 -25.29 21.78
C LYS A 511 -5.76 -25.57 21.25
N GLU A 512 -5.96 -26.76 20.68
CA GLU A 512 -7.28 -27.24 20.32
C GLU A 512 -8.19 -27.26 21.56
N ALA A 513 -9.42 -26.77 21.42
CA ALA A 513 -10.44 -26.87 22.45
C ALA A 513 -11.65 -27.64 21.91
N VAL A 514 -12.15 -28.58 22.68
CA VAL A 514 -13.33 -29.39 22.36
C VAL A 514 -14.44 -29.04 23.33
N LEU A 515 -15.58 -28.60 22.80
CA LEU A 515 -16.82 -28.40 23.55
C LEU A 515 -17.69 -29.65 23.43
N THR A 516 -17.96 -30.29 24.55
CA THR A 516 -18.90 -31.41 24.65
C THR A 516 -20.18 -30.92 25.30
N LEU A 517 -21.29 -31.00 24.56
CA LEU A 517 -22.63 -30.69 25.05
C LEU A 517 -23.38 -31.98 25.35
N GLU A 518 -23.89 -32.11 26.57
CA GLU A 518 -24.77 -33.21 26.95
C GLU A 518 -26.21 -32.73 27.01
N PHE A 519 -27.13 -33.48 26.44
CA PHE A 519 -28.56 -33.17 26.42
C PHE A 519 -29.33 -34.18 27.30
N PRO A 520 -30.48 -33.78 27.89
CA PRO A 520 -31.22 -34.65 28.80
C PRO A 520 -31.83 -35.89 28.11
N THR A 521 -31.91 -35.86 26.77
CA THR A 521 -32.41 -36.96 25.94
C THR A 521 -31.50 -37.17 24.74
N ALA A 522 -31.50 -38.39 24.19
CA ALA A 522 -30.76 -38.71 22.98
C ALA A 522 -31.34 -37.92 21.79
N LEU A 523 -30.47 -37.27 21.01
CA LEU A 523 -30.86 -36.38 19.91
C LEU A 523 -31.56 -37.12 18.76
N ASP A 524 -31.31 -38.41 18.60
CA ASP A 524 -31.92 -39.31 17.63
C ASP A 524 -33.17 -40.05 18.18
N GLY A 525 -33.54 -39.80 19.44
CA GLY A 525 -34.66 -40.45 20.12
C GLY A 525 -36.06 -39.97 19.70
N HIS A 526 -36.15 -38.93 18.87
CA HIS A 526 -37.40 -38.33 18.41
C HIS A 526 -37.60 -38.55 16.90
N PRO A 527 -38.16 -39.70 16.45
CA PRO A 527 -38.44 -39.90 15.04
C PRO A 527 -39.55 -38.95 14.57
N GLY A 528 -39.18 -37.93 13.80
CA GLY A 528 -40.10 -37.06 13.07
C GLY A 528 -40.52 -35.75 13.77
N ASP A 529 -40.04 -35.45 14.97
CA ASP A 529 -40.27 -34.16 15.65
C ASP A 529 -39.03 -33.26 15.51
N PRO A 530 -39.07 -32.20 14.70
CA PRO A 530 -37.96 -31.24 14.64
C PRO A 530 -37.79 -30.55 16.00
N ALA A 531 -36.57 -30.63 16.54
CA ALA A 531 -36.16 -29.95 17.75
C ALA A 531 -35.00 -29.00 17.45
N LEU A 532 -35.06 -27.78 17.98
CA LEU A 532 -33.93 -26.85 17.93
C LEU A 532 -32.96 -27.17 19.08
N LEU A 533 -31.69 -27.40 18.73
CA LEU A 533 -30.59 -27.38 19.69
C LEU A 533 -30.16 -25.93 19.84
N VAL A 534 -30.33 -25.40 21.04
CA VAL A 534 -30.09 -23.98 21.34
C VAL A 534 -28.73 -23.84 22.01
#